data_AF-A0A502F368-F1
#
_entry.id   AF-A0A502F368-F1
#
_cell.length_a   1.000
_cell.length_b   1.000
_cell.length_c   1.000
_cell.angle_alpha   90.00
_cell.angle_beta   90.00
_cell.angle_gamma   90.00
#
_symmetry.space_group_name_H-M   'P 1'
#
loop_
_entity.id
_entity.type
_entity.pdbx_description
1 polymer ?
#
loop_
_entity_poly.entity_id
_entity_poly.type
_entity_poly.pdbx_seq_one_letter_code
_entity_poly.pdbx_strand_id
1 'polypeptide(L)'
;MQTATSFDRLVLATRAIRHDPGCIDARLVLAEHSGDLSTRLRHLEAAVAAGEWLWGSVAERVDHDLCWWGDVGTRPYMRAVQALGVALCEAGYPDESRACFERLLIMNPNDNRCIRDLIRDLDIGPCSL
;
A
#
# COMPACT_ATOMS: atom_id res chain seq x y z
N MET A 1 0.08 28.13 -1.84
CA MET A 1 -0.53 26.82 -1.56
C MET A 1 -0.18 26.49 -0.12
N GLN A 2 -1.16 26.48 0.79
CA GLN A 2 -0.93 26.18 2.21
C GLN A 2 -0.64 24.68 2.33
N THR A 3 0.54 24.30 2.81
CA THR A 3 0.89 22.90 3.01
C THR A 3 0.17 22.40 4.25
N ALA A 4 -0.72 21.40 4.09
CA ALA A 4 -1.41 20.77 5.20
C ALA A 4 -0.39 20.20 6.20
N THR A 5 -0.57 20.48 7.49
CA THR A 5 0.25 19.89 8.54
C THR A 5 -0.06 18.40 8.70
N SER A 6 0.80 17.63 9.37
CA SER A 6 0.50 16.22 9.69
C SER A 6 -0.82 16.08 10.47
N PHE A 7 -1.13 17.05 11.33
CA PHE A 7 -2.41 17.11 12.05
C PHE A 7 -3.60 17.31 11.10
N ASP A 8 -3.49 18.22 10.14
CA ASP A 8 -4.54 18.44 9.13
C ASP A 8 -4.80 17.19 8.30
N ARG A 9 -3.73 16.47 7.90
CA ARG A 9 -3.84 15.19 7.18
C ARG A 9 -4.62 14.17 8.01
N LEU A 10 -4.30 14.04 9.30
CA LEU A 10 -4.97 13.10 10.19
C LEU A 10 -6.45 13.42 10.39
N VAL A 11 -6.79 14.71 10.55
CA VAL A 11 -8.19 15.16 10.66
C VAL A 11 -8.96 14.85 9.38
N LEU A 12 -8.39 15.13 8.21
CA LEU A 12 -9.02 14.85 6.93
C LEU A 12 -9.19 13.35 6.69
N ALA A 13 -8.18 12.54 6.97
CA ALA A 13 -8.25 11.08 6.84
C ALA A 13 -9.31 10.47 7.76
N THR A 14 -9.41 10.97 9.00
CA THR A 14 -10.44 10.53 9.95
C THR A 14 -11.84 10.86 9.45
N ARG A 15 -12.04 12.03 8.82
CA ARG A 15 -13.33 12.39 8.21
C ARG A 15 -13.63 11.54 6.99
N ALA A 16 -12.65 11.32 6.11
CA ALA A 16 -12.80 10.53 4.90
C ALA A 16 -13.25 9.10 5.23
N ILE A 17 -12.61 8.43 6.20
CA ILE A 17 -12.99 7.06 6.61
C ILE A 17 -14.41 6.96 7.18
N ARG A 18 -14.92 8.02 7.83
CA ARG A 18 -16.32 8.03 8.30
C ARG A 18 -17.33 8.07 7.16
N HIS A 19 -16.97 8.68 6.03
CA HIS A 19 -17.83 8.77 4.85
C HIS A 19 -17.67 7.58 3.92
N ASP A 20 -16.43 7.21 3.65
CA ASP A 20 -16.06 6.06 2.85
C ASP A 20 -15.08 5.21 3.66
N PRO A 21 -15.59 4.17 4.34
CA PRO A 21 -14.74 3.21 5.01
C PRO A 21 -13.76 2.54 4.05
N GLY A 22 -13.98 2.52 2.74
CA GLY A 22 -13.08 1.97 1.72
C GLY A 22 -11.90 2.87 1.32
N CYS A 23 -11.85 4.13 1.79
CA CYS A 23 -10.90 5.12 1.29
C CYS A 23 -9.43 4.74 1.57
N ILE A 24 -8.73 4.32 0.51
CA ILE A 24 -7.35 3.81 0.58
C ILE A 24 -6.37 4.89 1.04
N ASP A 25 -6.43 6.08 0.46
CA ASP A 25 -5.54 7.18 0.83
C ASP A 25 -5.73 7.60 2.30
N ALA A 26 -6.97 7.60 2.79
CA ALA A 26 -7.23 7.90 4.19
C ALA A 26 -6.67 6.82 5.13
N ARG A 27 -6.77 5.54 4.76
CA ARG A 27 -6.14 4.46 5.53
C ARG A 27 -4.62 4.54 5.52
N LEU A 28 -4.00 4.91 4.40
CA LEU A 28 -2.55 5.14 4.32
C LEU A 28 -2.11 6.24 5.29
N VAL A 29 -2.84 7.35 5.35
CA VAL A 29 -2.56 8.44 6.31
C VAL A 29 -2.72 7.95 7.74
N LEU A 30 -3.78 7.20 8.05
CA LEU A 30 -3.97 6.64 9.40
C LEU A 30 -2.85 5.66 9.78
N ALA A 31 -2.42 4.81 8.85
CA ALA A 31 -1.32 3.87 9.04
C ALA A 31 0.02 4.58 9.33
N GLU A 32 0.32 5.67 8.60
CA GLU A 32 1.52 6.50 8.79
C GLU A 32 1.56 7.14 10.19
N HIS A 33 0.40 7.42 10.78
CA HIS A 33 0.27 8.08 12.09
C HIS A 33 -0.10 7.10 13.21
N SER A 34 -0.07 5.79 12.96
CA SER A 34 -0.30 4.77 13.99
C SER A 34 0.81 4.80 15.04
N GLY A 35 0.43 4.72 16.31
CA GLY A 35 1.39 4.65 17.42
C GLY A 35 2.03 3.27 17.62
N ASP A 36 1.50 2.24 16.95
CA ASP A 36 1.95 0.86 17.07
C ASP A 36 1.81 0.09 15.75
N LEU A 37 2.64 -0.96 15.60
CA LEU A 37 2.72 -1.76 14.38
C LEU A 37 1.43 -2.54 14.10
N SER A 38 0.72 -3.01 15.12
CA SER A 38 -0.53 -3.76 14.94
C SER A 38 -1.62 -2.87 14.34
N THR A 39 -1.78 -1.65 14.84
CA THR A 39 -2.72 -0.67 14.29
C THR A 39 -2.33 -0.23 12.88
N ARG A 40 -1.03 -0.06 12.59
CA ARG A 40 -0.52 0.19 11.24
C ARG A 40 -0.90 -0.94 10.28
N LEU A 41 -0.63 -2.20 10.65
CA LEU A 41 -0.99 -3.37 9.84
C LEU A 41 -2.49 -3.42 9.55
N ARG A 42 -3.36 -3.26 10.56
CA ARG A 42 -4.83 -3.26 10.36
C ARG A 42 -5.29 -2.21 9.36
N HIS A 43 -4.70 -1.01 9.38
CA HIS A 43 -5.02 0.01 8.38
C HIS A 43 -4.51 -0.35 6.99
N LEU A 44 -3.31 -0.93 6.88
CA LEU A 44 -2.71 -1.31 5.60
C LEU A 44 -3.43 -2.50 4.95
N GLU A 45 -3.74 -3.54 5.72
CA GLU A 45 -4.53 -4.69 5.27
C GLU A 45 -5.89 -4.26 4.73
N ALA A 46 -6.59 -3.39 5.47
CA ALA A 46 -7.89 -2.90 5.04
C ALA A 46 -7.79 -1.96 3.80
N ALA A 47 -6.65 -1.28 3.60
CA ALA A 47 -6.40 -0.48 2.41
C ALA A 47 -6.14 -1.37 1.18
N VAL A 48 -5.37 -2.45 1.35
CA VAL A 48 -5.14 -3.46 0.30
C VAL A 48 -6.43 -4.17 -0.06
N ALA A 49 -7.21 -4.64 0.93
CA ALA A 49 -8.50 -5.30 0.69
C ALA A 49 -9.50 -4.41 -0.06
N ALA A 50 -9.55 -3.12 0.24
CA ALA A 50 -10.38 -2.17 -0.50
C ALA A 50 -9.94 -2.06 -1.97
N GLY A 51 -8.63 -2.07 -2.24
CA GLY A 51 -8.14 -2.05 -3.61
C GLY A 51 -8.35 -3.37 -4.36
N GLU A 52 -8.21 -4.50 -3.70
CA GLU A 52 -8.57 -5.80 -4.27
C GLU A 52 -10.03 -5.84 -4.69
N TRP A 53 -10.92 -5.30 -3.87
CA TRP A 53 -12.34 -5.21 -4.20
C TRP A 53 -12.61 -4.28 -5.39
N LEU A 54 -11.96 -3.11 -5.45
CA LEU A 54 -12.14 -2.13 -6.52
C LEU A 54 -11.59 -2.61 -7.88
N TRP A 55 -10.38 -3.15 -7.90
CA TRP A 55 -9.65 -3.45 -9.14
C TRP A 55 -9.55 -4.93 -9.48
N GLY A 56 -9.84 -5.85 -8.55
CA GLY A 56 -9.70 -7.30 -8.80
C GLY A 56 -10.51 -7.75 -10.01
N SER A 57 -11.81 -7.44 -10.03
CA SER A 57 -12.68 -7.79 -11.16
C SER A 57 -12.32 -7.04 -12.46
N VAL A 58 -11.72 -5.86 -12.37
CA VAL A 58 -11.27 -5.09 -13.54
C VAL A 58 -10.04 -5.76 -14.13
N ALA A 59 -9.06 -6.11 -13.31
CA ALA A 59 -7.83 -6.77 -13.71
C ALA A 59 -8.10 -8.13 -14.37
N GLU A 60 -9.04 -8.91 -13.84
CA GLU A 60 -9.47 -10.18 -14.45
C GLU A 60 -10.11 -9.98 -15.84
N ARG A 61 -10.97 -8.97 -15.99
CA ARG A 61 -11.66 -8.70 -17.27
C ARG A 61 -10.74 -8.26 -18.39
N VAL A 62 -9.61 -7.63 -18.06
CA VAL A 62 -8.63 -7.14 -19.04
C VAL A 62 -7.43 -8.07 -19.19
N ASP A 63 -7.55 -9.32 -18.73
CA ASP A 63 -6.47 -10.33 -18.77
C ASP A 63 -5.14 -9.79 -18.21
N HIS A 64 -5.22 -9.09 -17.08
CA HIS A 64 -4.09 -8.45 -16.41
C HIS A 64 -3.36 -7.34 -17.19
N ASP A 65 -3.87 -6.89 -18.34
CA ASP A 65 -3.34 -5.74 -19.13
C ASP A 65 -3.78 -4.37 -18.58
N LEU A 66 -4.13 -4.31 -17.29
CA LEU A 66 -4.47 -3.04 -16.65
C LEU A 66 -3.21 -2.18 -16.53
N CYS A 67 -3.25 -0.94 -17.02
CA CYS A 67 -2.14 -0.01 -16.90
C CYS A 67 -2.00 0.53 -15.46
N TRP A 68 -1.56 -0.31 -14.52
CA TRP A 68 -1.52 0.00 -13.08
C TRP A 68 -0.70 1.25 -12.74
N TRP A 69 0.40 1.51 -13.45
CA TRP A 69 1.21 2.71 -13.20
C TRP A 69 0.71 3.95 -13.95
N GLY A 70 0.25 3.76 -15.19
CA GLY A 70 -0.19 4.85 -16.06
C GLY A 70 -1.51 5.45 -15.60
N ASP A 71 -2.41 4.64 -15.05
CA ASP A 71 -3.61 5.12 -14.39
C ASP A 71 -3.26 5.67 -13.00
N VAL A 72 -3.66 6.91 -12.72
CA VAL A 72 -3.44 7.54 -11.42
C VAL A 72 -4.37 6.98 -10.35
N GLY A 73 -5.53 6.44 -10.73
CA GLY A 73 -6.55 5.91 -9.82
C GLY A 73 -6.10 4.63 -9.10
N THR A 74 -5.23 3.83 -9.70
CA THR A 74 -4.68 2.57 -9.14
C THR A 74 -3.49 2.80 -8.21
N ARG A 75 -2.87 3.99 -8.23
CA ARG A 75 -1.65 4.26 -7.45
C ARG A 75 -1.84 4.21 -5.94
N PRO A 76 -2.95 4.69 -5.34
CA PRO A 76 -3.20 4.49 -3.91
C PRO A 76 -3.15 3.02 -3.50
N TYR A 77 -3.70 2.13 -4.32
CA TYR A 77 -3.66 0.69 -4.06
C TYR A 77 -2.24 0.14 -4.10
N MET A 78 -1.46 0.47 -5.14
CA MET A 78 -0.05 0.06 -5.19
C MET A 78 0.76 0.60 -3.99
N ARG A 79 0.47 1.83 -3.54
CA ARG A 79 1.09 2.40 -2.33
C ARG A 79 0.71 1.61 -1.08
N ALA A 80 -0.55 1.20 -0.96
CA ALA A 80 -1.03 0.36 0.15
C ALA A 80 -0.33 -0.99 0.18
N VAL A 81 -0.19 -1.66 -0.98
CA VAL A 81 0.53 -2.94 -1.08
C VAL A 81 2.01 -2.77 -0.69
N GLN A 82 2.67 -1.70 -1.15
CA GLN A 82 4.08 -1.46 -0.79
C GLN A 82 4.24 -1.21 0.70
N ALA A 83 3.39 -0.34 1.28
CA ALA A 83 3.44 -0.01 2.69
C ALA A 83 3.12 -1.23 3.57
N LEU A 84 2.21 -2.11 3.14
CA LEU A 84 1.92 -3.38 3.80
C LEU A 84 3.14 -4.31 3.78
N GLY A 85 3.81 -4.47 2.63
CA GLY A 85 5.02 -5.30 2.54
C GLY A 85 6.11 -4.84 3.51
N VAL A 86 6.38 -3.53 3.57
CA VAL A 86 7.32 -2.95 4.54
C VAL A 86 6.89 -3.24 5.98
N ALA A 87 5.62 -3.01 6.33
CA ALA A 87 5.13 -3.26 7.70
C ALA A 87 5.14 -4.75 8.09
N LEU A 88 4.91 -5.66 7.13
CA LEU A 88 5.01 -7.12 7.35
C LEU A 88 6.45 -7.54 7.63
N CYS A 89 7.40 -6.94 6.92
CA CYS A 89 8.82 -7.15 7.17
C CYS A 89 9.21 -6.72 8.59
N GLU A 90 8.82 -5.50 8.98
CA GLU A 90 9.02 -4.97 10.35
C GLU A 90 8.40 -5.88 11.43
N ALA A 91 7.29 -6.55 11.09
CA ALA A 91 6.57 -7.46 11.98
C ALA A 91 7.16 -8.89 12.01
N GLY A 92 8.20 -9.17 11.23
CA GLY A 92 8.84 -10.50 11.18
C GLY A 92 8.16 -11.50 10.25
N TYR A 93 7.41 -11.01 9.26
CA TYR A 93 6.71 -11.80 8.23
C TYR A 93 7.35 -11.60 6.85
N PRO A 94 8.57 -12.14 6.61
CA PRO A 94 9.32 -11.87 5.39
C PRO A 94 8.71 -12.49 4.14
N ASP A 95 8.05 -13.65 4.25
CA ASP A 95 7.42 -14.32 3.10
C ASP A 95 6.20 -13.53 2.60
N GLU A 96 5.38 -13.03 3.53
CA GLU A 96 4.24 -12.19 3.23
C GLU A 96 4.66 -10.80 2.71
N SER A 97 5.77 -10.26 3.22
CA SER A 97 6.40 -9.05 2.68
C SER A 97 6.83 -9.25 1.23
N ARG A 98 7.56 -10.34 0.93
CA ARG A 98 7.98 -10.70 -0.42
C ARG A 98 6.80 -10.82 -1.38
N ALA A 99 5.73 -11.50 -0.96
CA ALA A 99 4.53 -11.65 -1.77
C ALA A 99 3.91 -10.30 -2.16
N CYS A 100 3.93 -9.30 -1.25
CA CYS A 100 3.50 -7.94 -1.58
C CYS A 100 4.38 -7.28 -2.65
N PHE A 101 5.69 -7.45 -2.55
CA PHE A 101 6.65 -6.88 -3.50
C PHE A 101 6.60 -7.55 -4.88
N GLU A 102 6.51 -8.88 -4.94
CA GLU A 102 6.35 -9.61 -6.19
C GLU A 102 5.04 -9.22 -6.90
N ARG A 103 3.96 -9.05 -6.15
CA ARG A 103 2.69 -8.52 -6.68
C ARG A 103 2.86 -7.14 -7.30
N LEU A 104 3.65 -6.26 -6.69
CA LEU A 104 3.92 -4.93 -7.25
C LEU A 104 4.72 -4.99 -8.55
N LEU A 105 5.62 -5.97 -8.70
CA LEU A 105 6.34 -6.19 -9.96
C LEU A 105 5.44 -6.76 -11.06
N ILE A 106 4.44 -7.57 -10.72
CA ILE A 106 3.41 -8.00 -11.67
C ILE A 106 2.58 -6.79 -12.13
N MET A 107 2.16 -5.92 -11.19
CA MET A 107 1.39 -4.72 -11.52
C MET A 107 2.22 -3.68 -12.30
N ASN A 108 3.51 -3.54 -11.99
CA ASN A 108 4.40 -2.57 -12.64
C ASN A 108 5.77 -3.20 -12.95
N PRO A 109 5.89 -3.93 -14.07
CA PRO A 109 7.11 -4.64 -14.44
C PRO A 109 8.33 -3.73 -14.66
N ASN A 110 8.10 -2.47 -15.06
CA ASN A 110 9.14 -1.46 -15.25
C ASN A 110 9.74 -0.98 -13.92
N ASP A 111 9.17 -1.41 -12.79
CA ASP A 111 9.66 -1.14 -11.45
C ASP A 111 9.86 0.36 -11.14
N ASN A 112 8.88 1.18 -11.51
CA ASN A 112 8.96 2.64 -11.31
C ASN A 112 8.97 3.07 -9.82
N ARG A 113 8.97 2.12 -8.89
CA ARG A 113 9.02 2.33 -7.44
C ARG A 113 10.21 1.64 -6.76
N CYS A 114 11.15 1.10 -7.53
CA CYS A 114 12.35 0.41 -7.02
C CYS A 114 12.05 -0.73 -6.04
N ILE A 115 11.00 -1.52 -6.31
CA ILE A 115 10.60 -2.69 -5.54
C ILE A 115 11.68 -3.78 -5.56
N ARG A 116 12.46 -3.89 -6.63
CA ARG A 116 13.58 -4.85 -6.70
C ARG A 116 14.65 -4.56 -5.64
N ASP A 117 14.86 -3.30 -5.27
CA ASP A 117 15.78 -2.96 -4.17
C ASP A 117 15.23 -3.44 -2.82
N LEU A 118 13.93 -3.29 -2.56
CA LEU A 118 13.29 -3.79 -1.34
C LEU A 118 13.38 -5.33 -1.23
N ILE A 119 13.22 -6.04 -2.35
CA ILE A 119 13.40 -7.50 -2.39
C ILE A 119 14.86 -7.87 -2.08
N ARG A 120 15.84 -7.18 -2.69
CA ARG A 120 17.26 -7.39 -2.39
C ARG A 120 17.55 -7.17 -0.90
N ASP A 121 17.01 -6.11 -0.32
CA ASP A 121 17.26 -5.75 1.07
C ASP A 121 16.63 -6.80 2.01
N LEU A 122 15.46 -7.34 1.66
CA LEU A 122 14.83 -8.49 2.33
C LEU A 122 15.70 -9.76 2.26
N ASP A 123 16.34 -10.04 1.12
CA ASP A 123 17.26 -11.18 0.94
C ASP A 123 18.54 -11.07 1.78
N ILE A 124 19.01 -9.84 2.00
CA ILE A 124 20.19 -9.56 2.84
C ILE A 124 19.84 -9.67 4.33
N GLY A 125 18.61 -9.31 4.71
CA GLY A 125 18.05 -9.58 6.03
C GLY A 125 16.80 -8.74 6.34
N PRO A 126 15.84 -9.28 7.13
CA PRO A 126 14.49 -8.72 7.32
C PRO A 126 14.41 -7.38 8.09
N CYS A 127 15.52 -6.73 8.40
CA CYS A 127 15.56 -5.43 9.09
C CYS A 127 16.25 -4.32 8.29
N SER A 128 16.43 -4.49 6.98
CA SER A 128 17.22 -3.56 6.14
C SER A 128 16.37 -2.60 5.29
N LEU A 129 15.04 -2.63 5.43
CA LEU A 129 14.08 -1.78 4.69
C LEU A 129 13.95 -0.36 5.26
#